data_AF-A0A950UQG7-F1
#
_entry.id   AF-A0A950UQG7-F1
#
_cell.length_a   1.000
_cell.length_b   1.000
_cell.length_c   1.000
_cell.angle_alpha   90.00
_cell.angle_beta   90.00
_cell.angle_gamma   90.00
#
_symmetry.space_group_name_H-M   'P 1'
#
loop_
_entity.id
_entity.type
_entity.pdbx_description
1 polymer ?
#
loop_
_entity_poly.entity_id
_entity_poly.type
_entity_poly.pdbx_seq_one_letter_code
_entity_poly.pdbx_strand_id
1 'polypeptide(L)'
;MPVGFRYSRWDGTQAGFELDADDILSEITDDLLYHGDLNAALRRMMQSGFRDQNGERLAGMRELMERLRRRRKDELEKYDLGGVYDDIAQELREVVDQERGGIDELEQEARQSGDQRRQEITEQVAQEKRMQLDLLPPDLAGQ
;
A
#
# COMPACT_ATOMS: atom_id res chain seq x y z
N MET A 1 7.19 -5.25 11.51
CA MET A 1 6.81 -6.65 11.24
C MET A 1 6.11 -6.70 9.89
N PRO A 2 6.64 -7.36 8.85
CA PRO A 2 5.97 -7.38 7.55
C PRO A 2 4.79 -8.36 7.59
N VAL A 3 3.61 -7.91 7.16
CA VAL A 3 2.42 -8.77 6.98
C VAL A 3 2.56 -9.53 5.66
N GLY A 4 2.94 -10.80 5.75
CA GLY A 4 3.01 -11.69 4.59
C GLY A 4 1.64 -12.23 4.21
N PHE A 5 1.17 -11.93 3.00
CA PHE A 5 -0.04 -12.54 2.44
C PHE A 5 0.31 -13.88 1.79
N ARG A 6 -0.39 -14.95 2.20
CA ARG A 6 -0.23 -16.31 1.67
C ARG A 6 -1.40 -16.61 0.73
N TYR A 7 -1.11 -16.70 -0.56
CA TYR A 7 -2.09 -17.16 -1.54
C TYR A 7 -2.08 -18.70 -1.59
N SER A 8 -3.26 -19.31 -1.57
CA SER A 8 -3.46 -20.74 -1.79
C SER A 8 -4.35 -20.97 -3.01
N ARG A 9 -4.26 -22.17 -3.61
CA ARG A 9 -5.18 -22.59 -4.66
C ARG A 9 -6.54 -22.91 -4.03
N TRP A 10 -7.60 -22.57 -4.76
CA TRP A 10 -9.00 -22.84 -4.38
C TRP A 10 -9.21 -24.34 -4.16
N ASP A 11 -9.65 -24.73 -2.96
CA ASP A 11 -9.81 -26.13 -2.54
C ASP A 11 -11.29 -26.57 -2.47
N GLY A 12 -12.20 -25.72 -2.95
CA GLY A 12 -13.64 -26.02 -3.01
C GLY A 12 -14.39 -25.87 -1.69
N THR A 13 -13.70 -25.62 -0.56
CA THR A 13 -14.34 -25.43 0.76
C THR A 13 -14.65 -23.97 1.08
N GLN A 14 -14.15 -23.06 0.26
CA GLN A 14 -14.44 -21.64 0.33
C GLN A 14 -15.89 -21.45 -0.15
N ALA A 15 -16.80 -21.04 0.73
CA ALA A 15 -18.21 -20.84 0.43
C ALA A 15 -18.38 -19.79 -0.68
N GLY A 16 -18.38 -20.28 -1.93
CA GLY A 16 -18.71 -19.51 -3.11
C GLY A 16 -20.22 -19.33 -3.15
N PHE A 17 -20.63 -18.09 -3.48
CA PHE A 17 -21.99 -17.64 -3.76
C PHE A 17 -22.99 -18.79 -3.96
N GLU A 18 -24.02 -18.85 -3.11
CA GLU A 18 -25.17 -19.75 -3.26
C GLU A 18 -25.93 -19.37 -4.55
N LEU A 19 -25.38 -19.78 -5.70
CA LEU A 19 -26.04 -19.74 -6.98
C LEU A 19 -26.76 -21.09 -7.11
N ASP A 20 -28.07 -21.08 -6.88
CA ASP A 20 -28.88 -22.27 -7.08
C ASP A 20 -28.87 -22.64 -8.58
N ALA A 21 -28.55 -23.89 -8.87
CA ALA A 21 -28.39 -24.37 -10.23
C ALA A 21 -29.73 -24.35 -11.00
N ASP A 22 -30.84 -24.44 -10.27
CA ASP A 22 -32.19 -24.46 -10.82
C ASP A 22 -32.64 -23.05 -11.31
N ASP A 23 -32.11 -21.98 -10.71
CA ASP A 23 -32.37 -20.59 -11.12
C ASP A 23 -31.70 -20.27 -12.45
N ILE A 24 -30.51 -20.84 -12.69
CA ILE A 24 -29.78 -20.70 -13.96
C ILE A 24 -30.52 -21.43 -15.09
N LEU A 25 -31.09 -22.59 -14.80
CA LEU A 25 -31.80 -23.44 -15.78
C LEU A 25 -33.13 -22.84 -16.23
N SER A 26 -33.85 -22.15 -15.35
CA SER A 26 -35.15 -21.55 -15.68
C SER A 26 -35.02 -20.38 -16.67
N GLU A 27 -34.04 -19.50 -16.49
CA GLU A 27 -33.81 -18.35 -17.38
C GLU A 27 -33.27 -18.77 -18.77
N ILE A 28 -32.46 -19.84 -18.80
CA ILE A 28 -32.00 -20.47 -20.04
C ILE A 28 -33.17 -20.93 -20.92
N THR A 29 -34.27 -21.37 -20.29
CA THR A 29 -35.41 -21.98 -20.98
C THR A 29 -36.27 -20.94 -21.70
N ASP A 30 -36.40 -19.73 -21.14
CA ASP A 30 -37.15 -18.63 -21.78
C ASP A 30 -36.38 -18.04 -22.98
N ASP A 31 -35.04 -17.99 -22.94
CA ASP A 31 -34.20 -17.44 -24.03
C ASP A 31 -33.86 -18.49 -25.13
N LEU A 32 -34.01 -19.78 -24.83
CA LEU A 32 -33.84 -20.90 -25.77
C LEU A 32 -34.83 -20.84 -26.95
N LEU A 33 -36.02 -20.28 -26.73
CA LEU A 33 -37.07 -20.22 -27.74
C LEU A 33 -36.87 -19.12 -28.79
N TYR A 34 -35.99 -18.13 -28.55
CA TYR A 34 -35.92 -16.94 -29.40
C TYR A 34 -34.62 -16.79 -30.22
N HIS A 35 -33.47 -17.33 -29.77
CA HIS A 35 -32.17 -17.00 -30.41
C HIS A 35 -31.21 -18.16 -30.74
N GLY A 36 -31.53 -19.43 -30.46
CA GLY A 36 -30.86 -20.58 -31.06
C GLY A 36 -29.37 -20.82 -30.71
N ASP A 37 -28.76 -20.02 -29.82
CA ASP A 37 -27.44 -20.34 -29.26
C ASP A 37 -27.38 -19.98 -27.76
N LEU A 38 -27.65 -21.00 -26.95
CA LEU A 38 -27.57 -20.98 -25.49
C LEU A 38 -26.20 -20.51 -24.98
N ASN A 39 -25.11 -20.88 -25.67
CA ASN A 39 -23.77 -20.50 -25.23
C ASN A 39 -23.55 -18.99 -25.36
N ALA A 40 -24.16 -18.36 -26.38
CA ALA A 40 -24.08 -16.93 -26.57
C ALA A 40 -24.86 -16.16 -25.48
N ALA A 41 -26.04 -16.67 -25.08
CA ALA A 41 -26.84 -16.09 -24.00
C ALA A 41 -26.11 -16.19 -22.66
N LEU A 42 -25.60 -17.38 -22.31
CA LEU A 42 -24.80 -17.61 -21.10
C LEU A 42 -23.55 -16.73 -21.05
N ARG A 43 -22.85 -16.58 -22.17
CA ARG A 43 -21.66 -15.72 -22.24
C ARG A 43 -22.02 -14.25 -22.00
N ARG A 44 -23.13 -13.76 -22.56
CA ARG A 44 -23.60 -12.38 -22.34
C ARG A 44 -24.02 -12.15 -20.89
N MET A 45 -24.75 -13.11 -20.32
CA MET A 45 -25.18 -13.12 -18.92
C MET A 45 -23.97 -13.06 -17.98
N MET A 46 -22.99 -13.96 -18.13
CA MET A 46 -21.77 -13.92 -17.32
C MET A 46 -20.99 -12.62 -17.49
N GLN A 47 -20.94 -12.06 -18.70
CA GLN A 47 -20.16 -10.85 -18.96
C GLN A 47 -20.81 -9.58 -18.40
N SER A 48 -22.14 -9.47 -18.46
CA SER A 48 -22.90 -8.25 -18.15
C SER A 48 -23.63 -8.32 -16.81
N GLY A 49 -23.82 -9.52 -16.27
CA GLY A 49 -24.68 -9.79 -15.13
C GLY A 49 -26.13 -10.03 -15.57
N PHE A 50 -26.97 -10.40 -14.61
CA PHE A 50 -28.40 -10.61 -14.81
C PHE A 50 -29.18 -10.29 -13.55
N ARG A 51 -30.51 -10.38 -13.63
CA ARG A 51 -31.39 -10.30 -12.46
C ARG A 51 -31.95 -11.68 -12.19
N ASP A 52 -31.89 -12.12 -10.93
CA ASP A 52 -32.55 -13.35 -10.52
C ASP A 52 -34.08 -13.13 -10.39
N GLN A 53 -34.85 -14.22 -10.32
CA GLN A 53 -36.30 -14.27 -10.05
C GLN A 53 -36.76 -13.42 -8.84
N ASN A 54 -35.92 -13.21 -7.84
CA ASN A 54 -36.19 -12.34 -6.69
C ASN A 54 -35.99 -10.84 -7.01
N GLY A 55 -35.59 -10.51 -8.25
CA GLY A 55 -35.28 -9.16 -8.70
C GLY A 55 -33.89 -8.65 -8.30
N GLU A 56 -33.08 -9.48 -7.63
CA GLU A 56 -31.74 -9.12 -7.21
C GLU A 56 -30.78 -9.10 -8.41
N ARG A 57 -29.94 -8.06 -8.49
CA ARG A 57 -28.98 -7.91 -9.59
C ARG A 57 -27.68 -8.62 -9.27
N LEU A 58 -27.39 -9.68 -10.00
CA LEU A 58 -26.12 -10.39 -9.97
C LEU A 58 -25.09 -9.70 -10.86
N ALA A 59 -23.92 -9.42 -10.29
CA ALA A 59 -22.85 -8.70 -10.98
C ALA A 59 -22.18 -9.59 -12.04
N GLY A 60 -22.00 -9.03 -13.24
CA GLY A 60 -21.23 -9.68 -14.30
C GLY A 60 -19.72 -9.57 -14.09
N MET A 61 -18.96 -10.32 -14.88
CA MET A 61 -17.49 -10.36 -14.76
C MET A 61 -16.84 -9.02 -15.05
N ARG A 62 -17.41 -8.20 -15.94
CA ARG A 62 -16.90 -6.83 -16.18
C ARG A 62 -16.94 -5.98 -14.91
N GLU A 63 -18.04 -6.05 -14.19
CA GLU A 63 -18.25 -5.29 -12.97
C GLU A 63 -17.37 -5.80 -11.82
N LEU A 64 -17.24 -7.12 -11.66
CA LEU A 64 -16.32 -7.70 -10.68
C LEU A 64 -14.86 -7.29 -10.95
N MET A 65 -14.44 -7.32 -12.22
CA MET A 65 -13.11 -6.85 -12.62
C MET A 65 -12.92 -5.36 -12.38
N GLU A 66 -13.94 -4.54 -12.59
CA GLU A 66 -13.88 -3.12 -12.28
C GLU A 66 -13.76 -2.88 -10.77
N ARG A 67 -14.56 -3.57 -9.95
CA ARG A 67 -14.44 -3.53 -8.48
C ARG A 67 -13.05 -3.96 -8.01
N LEU A 68 -12.49 -5.01 -8.60
CA LEU A 68 -11.13 -5.48 -8.28
C LEU A 68 -10.07 -4.44 -8.66
N ARG A 69 -10.19 -3.81 -9.84
CA ARG A 69 -9.29 -2.73 -10.26
C ARG A 69 -9.36 -1.53 -9.32
N ARG A 70 -10.57 -1.12 -8.91
CA ARG A 70 -10.77 -0.03 -7.94
C ARG A 70 -10.13 -0.38 -6.60
N ARG A 71 -10.43 -1.55 -6.05
CA ARG A 71 -9.82 -2.02 -4.79
C ARG A 71 -8.30 -2.07 -4.87
N ARG A 72 -7.74 -2.53 -5.99
CA ARG A 72 -6.28 -2.50 -6.20
C ARG A 72 -5.74 -1.08 -6.18
N LYS A 73 -6.42 -0.14 -6.85
CA LYS A 73 -6.03 1.27 -6.86
C LYS A 73 -6.07 1.87 -5.45
N ASP A 74 -7.16 1.64 -4.71
CA ASP A 74 -7.34 2.16 -3.35
C ASP A 74 -6.29 1.59 -2.39
N GLU A 75 -5.97 0.30 -2.52
CA GLU A 75 -4.94 -0.35 -1.70
C GLU A 75 -3.53 0.15 -2.08
N LEU A 76 -3.28 0.41 -3.37
CA LEU A 76 -2.04 1.02 -3.84
C LEU A 76 -1.91 2.49 -3.41
N GLU A 77 -2.98 3.28 -3.40
CA GLU A 77 -2.95 4.66 -2.86
C GLU A 77 -2.73 4.64 -1.34
N LYS A 78 -3.38 3.71 -0.63
CA LYS A 78 -3.22 3.54 0.82
C LYS A 78 -1.82 3.08 1.22
N TYR A 79 -1.18 2.26 0.39
CA TYR A 79 0.20 1.82 0.55
C TYR A 79 1.13 2.42 -0.49
N ASP A 80 0.83 3.61 -1.01
CA ASP A 80 1.81 4.39 -1.78
C ASP A 80 2.77 4.97 -0.73
N LEU A 81 3.51 4.05 -0.13
CA LEU A 81 4.43 4.29 0.96
C LEU A 81 5.59 5.16 0.48
N GLY A 82 5.74 5.37 -0.85
CA GLY A 82 6.70 6.32 -1.41
C GLY A 82 6.56 7.70 -0.78
N GLY A 83 5.34 8.26 -0.71
CA GLY A 83 5.13 9.58 -0.10
C GLY A 83 5.43 9.62 1.40
N VAL A 84 4.97 8.63 2.16
CA VAL A 84 5.22 8.58 3.62
C VAL A 84 6.70 8.35 3.94
N TYR A 85 7.39 7.50 3.18
CA TYR A 85 8.83 7.29 3.34
C TYR A 85 9.63 8.52 2.91
N ASP A 86 9.19 9.23 1.86
CA ASP A 86 9.82 10.49 1.42
C ASP A 86 9.66 11.58 2.48
N ASP A 87 8.48 11.72 3.09
CA ASP A 87 8.23 12.63 4.20
C ASP A 87 9.11 12.29 5.41
N ILE A 88 9.18 11.01 5.80
CA ILE A 88 10.07 10.55 6.87
C ILE A 88 11.53 10.82 6.53
N ALA A 89 11.96 10.56 5.29
CA ALA A 89 13.32 10.84 4.85
C ALA A 89 13.65 12.34 4.93
N GLN A 90 12.68 13.20 4.61
CA GLN A 90 12.83 14.65 4.72
C GLN A 90 12.97 15.08 6.18
N GLU A 91 12.08 14.64 7.06
CA GLU A 91 12.16 14.93 8.50
C GLU A 91 13.48 14.45 9.11
N LEU A 92 13.95 13.25 8.74
CA LEU A 92 15.24 12.74 9.19
C LEU A 92 16.42 13.58 8.69
N ARG A 93 16.38 14.10 7.46
CA ARG A 93 17.39 15.04 6.97
C ARG A 93 17.39 16.34 7.76
N GLU A 94 16.21 16.89 8.06
CA GLU A 94 16.07 18.11 8.86
C GLU A 94 16.64 17.93 10.28
N VAL A 95 16.39 16.77 10.91
CA VAL A 95 16.99 16.42 12.22
C VAL A 95 18.52 16.34 12.13
N VAL A 96 19.06 15.71 11.09
CA VAL A 96 20.52 15.61 10.91
C VAL A 96 21.15 16.99 10.70
N ASP A 97 20.52 17.86 9.92
CA ASP A 97 20.99 19.23 9.71
C ASP A 97 20.91 20.05 11.01
N GLN A 98 19.86 19.87 11.80
CA GLN A 98 19.74 20.47 13.12
C GLN A 98 20.83 20.01 14.08
N GLU A 99 21.15 18.71 14.11
CA GLU A 99 22.25 18.18 14.93
C GLU A 99 23.61 18.76 14.50
N ARG A 100 23.85 18.88 13.20
CA ARG A 100 25.08 19.54 12.70
C ARG A 100 25.18 20.99 13.16
N GLY A 101 24.08 21.75 13.06
CA GLY A 101 24.01 23.13 13.54
C GLY A 101 24.21 23.25 15.05
N GLY A 102 23.59 22.36 15.84
CA GLY A 102 23.75 22.33 17.30
C GLY A 102 25.18 22.02 17.75
N ILE A 103 25.91 21.17 17.02
CA ILE A 103 27.33 20.92 17.27
C ILE A 103 28.16 22.18 17.01
N ASP A 104 27.91 22.89 15.91
CA ASP A 104 28.61 24.14 15.58
C ASP A 104 28.35 25.23 16.63
N GLU A 105 27.12 25.34 17.12
CA GLU A 105 26.74 26.26 18.20
C GLU A 105 27.46 25.90 19.52
N LEU A 106 27.46 24.63 19.91
CA LEU A 106 28.18 24.14 21.10
C LEU A 106 29.67 24.48 21.06
N GLU A 107 30.33 24.28 19.92
CA GLU A 107 31.74 24.65 19.75
C GLU A 107 31.96 26.15 19.86
N GLN A 108 31.08 26.96 19.27
CA GLN A 108 31.15 28.43 19.38
C GLN A 108 30.96 28.91 20.82
N GLU A 109 29.98 28.38 21.55
CA GLU A 109 29.76 28.70 22.96
C GLU A 109 30.94 28.31 23.84
N ALA A 110 31.54 27.14 23.61
CA ALA A 110 32.71 26.69 24.34
C ALA A 110 33.89 27.65 24.10
N ARG A 111 34.13 28.07 22.85
CA ARG A 111 35.15 29.07 22.48
C ARG A 111 34.91 30.41 23.16
N GLN A 112 33.66 30.87 23.21
CA GLN A 112 33.28 32.12 23.86
C GLN A 112 33.37 32.07 25.39
N SER A 113 33.26 30.90 26.01
CA SER A 113 33.30 30.76 27.47
C SER A 113 34.65 31.09 28.10
N GLY A 114 35.73 31.10 27.32
CA GLY A 114 37.09 31.35 27.81
C GLY A 114 37.68 30.25 28.71
N ASP A 115 36.94 29.16 28.98
CA ASP A 115 37.43 27.99 29.71
C ASP A 115 38.09 27.00 28.74
N GLN A 116 39.41 26.89 28.84
CA GLN A 116 40.24 26.04 28.00
C GLN A 116 39.89 24.55 28.16
N ARG A 117 39.53 24.10 29.36
CA ARG A 117 39.12 22.70 29.58
C ARG A 117 37.76 22.40 28.95
N ARG A 118 36.83 23.35 29.01
CA ARG A 118 35.53 23.21 28.35
C ARG A 118 35.67 23.14 26.84
N GLN A 119 36.53 23.97 26.26
CA GLN A 119 36.84 23.96 24.82
C GLN A 119 37.37 22.60 24.36
N GLU A 120 38.40 22.07 25.03
CA GLU A 120 39.00 20.77 24.67
C GLU A 120 37.99 19.62 24.72
N ILE A 121 37.14 19.59 25.76
CA ILE A 121 36.12 18.54 25.91
C ILE A 121 35.04 18.68 24.83
N THR A 122 34.54 19.89 24.59
CA THR A 122 33.49 20.11 23.58
C THR A 122 34.00 19.79 22.18
N GLU A 123 35.23 20.15 21.82
CA GLU A 123 35.82 19.82 20.52
C GLU A 123 35.98 18.30 20.33
N GLN A 124 36.38 17.56 21.36
CA GLN A 124 36.45 16.09 21.29
C GLN A 124 35.07 15.46 21.04
N VAL A 125 34.05 15.90 21.80
CA VAL A 125 32.68 15.39 21.66
C VAL A 125 32.08 15.78 20.30
N ALA A 126 32.32 17.01 19.84
CA ALA A 126 31.86 17.50 18.55
C ALA A 126 32.46 16.68 17.39
N GLN A 127 33.76 16.36 17.44
CA GLN A 127 34.41 15.52 16.45
C GLN A 127 33.82 14.11 16.42
N GLU A 128 33.58 13.50 17.58
CA GLU A 128 32.96 12.17 17.67
C GLU A 128 31.55 12.16 17.04
N LYS A 129 30.74 13.18 17.36
CA LYS A 129 29.39 13.34 16.83
C LYS A 129 29.37 13.55 15.32
N ARG A 130 30.25 14.40 14.78
CA ARG A 130 30.37 14.59 13.33
C ARG A 130 30.71 13.28 12.61
N MET A 131 31.65 12.50 13.15
CA MET A 131 31.97 11.18 12.59
C MET A 131 30.77 10.22 12.60
N GLN A 132 29.95 10.23 13.66
CA GLN A 132 28.73 9.43 13.71
C GLN A 132 27.72 9.87 12.64
N LEU A 133 27.54 11.18 12.43
CA LEU A 133 26.64 11.72 11.42
C LEU A 133 27.11 11.44 10.00
N ASP A 134 28.43 11.46 9.75
CA ASP A 134 29.00 11.17 8.43
C ASP A 134 28.97 9.69 8.05
N LEU A 135 28.85 8.80 9.05
CA LEU A 135 28.64 7.37 8.85
C LEU A 135 27.17 7.00 8.59
N LEU A 136 26.25 7.94 8.72
CA LEU A 136 24.84 7.68 8.41
C LEU A 136 24.68 7.36 6.91
N PRO A 137 23.84 6.37 6.57
CA PRO A 137 23.56 6.06 5.18
C PRO A 137 22.89 7.26 4.47
N PRO A 138 23.13 7.44 3.16
CA PRO A 138 22.52 8.53 2.39
C PRO A 138 20.99 8.40 2.26
N ASP A 139 20.47 7.19 2.49
CA ASP A 139 19.04 6.93 2.64
C ASP A 139 18.73 6.56 4.09
N LEU A 140 18.07 7.51 4.77
CA LEU A 140 17.69 7.40 6.17
C LEU A 140 16.35 6.66 6.37
N ALA A 141 15.53 6.52 5.32
CA ALA A 141 14.21 5.88 5.39
C ALA A 141 14.23 4.42 4.92
N GLY A 142 15.29 3.98 4.25
CA GLY A 142 15.52 2.59 3.88
C GLY A 142 14.70 2.13 2.67
N GLN A 143 15.20 2.41 1.47
CA GLN A 143 14.89 1.73 0.22
C GLN A 143 15.90 0.62 -0.10
#